data_AF-A0A847QUE8-F1
#
_entry.id   AF-A0A847QUE8-F1
#
_cell.length_a   1.000
_cell.length_b   1.000
_cell.length_c   1.000
_cell.angle_alpha   90.00
_cell.angle_beta   90.00
_cell.angle_gamma   90.00
#
_symmetry.space_group_name_H-M   'P 1'
#
loop_
_entity.id
_entity.type
_entity.pdbx_description
1 polymer ?
#
loop_
_entity_poly.entity_id
_entity_poly.type
_entity_poly.pdbx_seq_one_letter_code
_entity_poly.pdbx_strand_id
1 'polypeptide(L)'
;MDNVLELLDILEDLLDDSSTMPFTNKVMIDKEEFIDIITDIRLKLPNELKQSKWVMEERTQILINAQKEAENHLKEAETKLNELVNEHEITKKAYEQAEEITETAKEHSREMRLGAREYADEILANVEDALVSLMEQVNQQFSSFEQYMQQTIAIIHQNRQELRGDNK
;
A
#
# COMPACT_ATOMS: atom_id res chain seq x y z
N MET A 1 -25.73 38.19 47.90
CA MET A 1 -26.42 36.90 48.06
C MET A 1 -25.33 36.01 48.57
N ASP A 2 -25.24 35.88 49.88
CA ASP A 2 -23.94 35.60 50.50
C ASP A 2 -23.56 34.15 50.23
N ASN A 3 -22.33 33.96 49.75
CA ASN A 3 -21.73 32.66 49.44
C ASN A 3 -21.62 31.84 50.73
N VAL A 4 -21.68 30.51 50.65
CA VAL A 4 -21.45 29.65 51.82
C VAL A 4 -20.12 29.98 52.52
N LEU A 5 -19.09 30.38 51.77
CA LEU A 5 -17.83 30.89 52.33
C LEU A 5 -18.02 32.15 53.17
N GLU A 6 -18.77 33.14 52.68
CA GLU A 6 -19.04 34.37 53.43
C GLU A 6 -19.87 34.10 54.69
N LEU A 7 -20.79 33.13 54.66
CA LEU A 7 -21.53 32.70 55.85
C LEU A 7 -20.66 31.95 56.86
N LEU A 8 -19.64 31.22 56.39
CA LEU A 8 -18.65 30.59 57.25
C LEU A 8 -17.72 31.63 57.89
N ASP A 9 -17.31 32.64 57.13
CA ASP A 9 -16.51 33.76 57.64
C ASP A 9 -17.29 34.55 58.69
N ILE A 10 -18.57 34.84 58.46
CA ILE A 10 -19.46 35.50 59.45
C ILE A 10 -19.63 34.62 60.70
N LEU A 11 -19.73 33.30 60.54
CA LEU A 11 -19.82 32.37 61.66
C LEU A 11 -18.52 32.34 62.50
N GLU A 12 -17.37 32.47 61.84
CA GLU A 12 -16.04 32.54 62.46
C GLU A 12 -15.87 33.87 63.20
N ASP A 13 -16.20 35.00 62.56
CA ASP A 13 -16.18 36.33 63.18
C ASP A 13 -17.09 36.39 64.41
N LEU A 14 -18.30 35.79 64.33
CA LEU A 14 -19.24 35.74 65.45
C LEU A 14 -18.75 34.85 66.61
N LEU A 15 -17.91 33.86 66.33
CA LEU A 15 -17.23 33.07 67.35
C LEU A 15 -16.08 33.85 67.99
N ASP A 16 -15.31 34.59 67.21
CA ASP A 16 -14.15 35.37 67.68
C ASP A 16 -14.56 36.60 68.51
N ASP A 17 -15.67 37.26 68.15
CA ASP A 17 -16.20 38.43 68.88
C ASP A 17 -16.97 38.05 70.15
N SER A 18 -17.19 36.76 70.39
CA SER A 18 -17.99 36.27 71.51
C SER A 18 -17.26 36.32 72.86
N SER A 19 -18.00 36.60 73.93
CA SER A 19 -17.42 36.79 75.26
C SER A 19 -16.92 35.47 75.85
N THR A 20 -15.62 35.37 76.12
CA THR A 20 -15.01 34.17 76.72
C THR A 20 -15.25 34.14 78.23
N MET A 21 -15.72 33.01 78.76
CA MET A 21 -16.01 32.86 80.19
C MET A 21 -14.73 32.59 81.00
N PRO A 22 -14.42 33.37 82.05
CA PRO A 22 -13.16 33.26 82.79
C PRO A 22 -13.00 31.87 83.44
N PHE A 23 -11.77 31.36 83.41
CA PHE A 23 -11.38 30.02 83.88
C PHE A 23 -11.93 28.84 83.05
N THR A 24 -12.49 29.08 81.86
CA THR A 24 -12.94 28.03 80.93
C THR A 24 -12.57 28.35 79.47
N ASN A 25 -12.48 27.34 78.61
CA ASN A 25 -12.34 27.53 77.15
C ASN A 25 -13.72 27.66 76.47
N LYS A 26 -14.74 28.19 77.16
CA LYS A 26 -16.10 28.31 76.62
C LYS A 26 -16.39 29.76 76.28
N VAL A 27 -17.04 29.95 75.13
CA VAL A 27 -17.52 31.22 74.62
C VAL A 27 -19.03 31.32 74.76
N MET A 28 -19.53 32.50 75.12
CA MET A 28 -20.94 32.80 75.25
C MET A 28 -21.42 33.46 73.95
N ILE A 29 -22.28 32.74 73.22
CA ILE A 29 -22.72 33.11 71.88
C ILE A 29 -24.25 33.20 71.87
N ASP A 30 -24.80 34.11 71.06
CA ASP A 30 -26.22 34.11 70.77
C ASP A 30 -26.59 32.85 69.97
N LYS A 31 -27.38 31.99 70.62
CA LYS A 31 -27.78 30.71 70.06
C LYS A 31 -28.71 30.88 68.85
N GLU A 32 -29.57 31.89 68.83
CA GLU A 32 -30.53 32.09 67.74
C GLU A 32 -29.77 32.51 66.47
N GLU A 33 -28.91 33.53 66.57
CA GLU A 33 -28.10 34.02 65.46
C GLU A 33 -27.14 32.95 64.91
N PHE A 34 -26.48 32.19 65.79
CA PHE A 34 -25.58 31.10 65.38
C PHE A 34 -26.31 29.96 64.66
N ILE A 35 -27.52 29.61 65.09
CA ILE A 35 -28.33 28.55 64.46
C ILE A 35 -28.90 29.01 63.12
N ASP A 36 -29.24 30.29 62.98
CA ASP A 36 -29.73 30.86 61.73
C ASP A 36 -28.64 30.81 60.64
N ILE A 37 -27.40 31.22 60.95
CA ILE A 37 -26.27 31.15 60.02
C ILE A 37 -26.00 29.69 59.60
N ILE A 38 -26.01 28.73 60.53
CA ILE A 38 -25.85 27.30 60.22
C ILE A 38 -26.98 26.79 59.32
N THR A 39 -28.21 27.27 59.53
CA THR A 39 -29.37 26.88 58.74
C THR A 39 -29.25 27.41 57.31
N ASP A 40 -28.81 28.65 57.14
CA ASP A 40 -28.55 29.25 55.84
C ASP A 40 -27.43 28.54 55.08
N ILE A 41 -26.33 28.19 55.76
CA ILE A 41 -25.26 27.34 55.20
C ILE A 41 -25.84 26.00 54.73
N ARG A 42 -26.66 25.34 55.56
CA ARG A 42 -27.26 24.04 55.23
C ARG A 42 -28.23 24.12 54.04
N LEU A 43 -28.90 25.26 53.83
CA LEU A 43 -29.80 25.47 52.70
C LEU A 43 -29.05 25.79 51.40
N LYS A 44 -27.95 26.55 51.47
CA LYS A 44 -27.20 27.01 50.30
C LYS A 44 -26.13 26.02 49.81
N LEU A 45 -25.42 25.35 50.72
CA LEU A 45 -24.32 24.42 50.42
C LEU A 45 -24.69 23.29 49.45
N PRO A 46 -25.85 22.60 49.58
CA PRO A 46 -26.21 21.53 48.64
C PRO A 46 -26.38 22.02 47.21
N ASN A 47 -26.90 23.24 47.03
CA ASN A 47 -27.12 23.83 45.72
C ASN A 47 -25.80 24.22 45.05
N GLU A 48 -24.87 24.83 45.79
CA GLU A 48 -23.54 25.16 45.28
C GLU A 48 -22.74 23.90 44.89
N LEU A 49 -22.77 22.86 45.72
CA LEU A 49 -22.12 21.58 45.41
C LEU A 49 -22.74 20.92 44.17
N LYS A 50 -24.06 21.00 44.00
CA LYS A 50 -24.76 20.48 42.82
C LYS A 50 -24.38 21.26 41.56
N GLN A 51 -24.30 22.59 41.64
CA GLN A 51 -23.86 23.45 40.54
C GLN A 51 -22.41 23.13 40.15
N SER A 52 -21.51 23.00 41.12
CA SER A 52 -20.11 22.65 40.84
C SER A 52 -19.97 21.29 40.16
N LYS A 53 -20.70 20.26 40.63
CA LYS A 53 -20.73 18.94 39.97
C LYS A 53 -21.26 19.04 38.53
N TRP A 54 -22.35 19.77 38.33
CA TRP A 54 -22.91 19.98 37.00
C TRP A 54 -21.92 20.67 36.05
N VAL A 55 -21.22 21.71 36.50
CA VAL A 55 -20.19 22.39 35.70
C VAL A 55 -19.06 21.43 35.31
N MET A 56 -18.64 20.53 36.21
CA MET A 56 -17.60 19.53 35.92
C MET A 56 -18.07 18.47 34.92
N GLU A 57 -19.32 18.00 35.04
CA GLU A 57 -19.94 17.07 34.09
C GLU A 57 -20.08 17.71 32.71
N GLU A 58 -20.58 18.94 32.65
CA GLU A 58 -20.75 19.70 31.40
C GLU A 58 -19.40 19.94 30.72
N ARG A 59 -18.37 20.34 31.48
CA ARG A 59 -17.01 20.47 30.95
C ARG A 59 -16.50 19.17 30.35
N THR A 60 -16.74 18.05 31.02
CA THR A 60 -16.32 16.72 30.53
C THR A 60 -17.04 16.37 29.25
N GLN A 61 -18.34 16.65 29.17
CA GLN A 61 -19.15 16.40 27.98
C GLN A 61 -18.68 17.25 26.79
N ILE A 62 -18.36 18.53 27.02
CA ILE A 62 -17.80 19.42 26.01
C ILE A 62 -16.48 18.85 25.45
N LEU A 63 -15.58 18.38 26.32
CA LEU A 63 -14.30 17.81 25.89
C LEU A 63 -14.48 16.54 25.05
N ILE A 64 -15.36 15.63 25.49
CA ILE A 64 -15.65 14.39 24.74
C ILE A 64 -16.24 14.72 23.37
N ASN A 65 -17.18 15.67 23.32
CA ASN A 65 -17.80 16.09 22.06
C ASN A 65 -16.77 16.72 21.12
N ALA A 66 -15.92 17.63 21.63
CA ALA A 66 -14.87 18.26 20.85
C ALA A 66 -13.84 17.25 20.32
N GLN A 67 -13.47 16.26 21.13
CA GLN A 67 -12.57 15.20 20.70
C GLN A 67 -13.20 14.35 19.59
N LYS A 68 -14.47 13.96 19.76
CA LYS A 68 -15.20 13.18 18.76
C LYS A 68 -15.38 13.96 17.45
N GLU A 69 -15.65 15.26 17.53
CA GLU A 69 -15.76 16.13 16.36
C GLU A 69 -14.42 16.27 15.64
N ALA A 70 -13.32 16.44 16.37
CA ALA A 70 -11.97 16.45 15.79
C ALA A 70 -11.62 15.13 15.09
N GLU A 71 -11.94 13.98 15.71
CA GLU A 71 -11.74 12.66 15.10
C GLU A 71 -12.58 12.47 13.83
N ASN A 72 -13.84 12.92 13.84
CA ASN A 72 -14.69 12.90 12.65
C ASN A 72 -14.13 13.77 11.53
N HIS A 73 -13.68 14.99 11.84
CA HIS A 73 -13.09 15.89 10.85
C HIS A 73 -11.79 15.32 10.27
N LEU A 74 -10.95 14.68 11.08
CA LEU A 74 -9.74 14.03 10.60
C LEU A 74 -10.09 12.92 9.59
N LYS A 75 -11.07 12.08 9.93
CA LYS A 75 -11.54 10.99 9.06
C LYS A 75 -12.14 11.50 7.75
N GLU A 76 -12.94 12.57 7.80
CA GLU A 76 -13.49 13.22 6.61
C GLU A 76 -12.38 13.81 5.73
N ALA A 77 -11.38 14.45 6.33
CA ALA A 77 -10.23 14.99 5.61
C ALA A 77 -9.40 13.88 4.93
N GLU A 78 -9.14 12.77 5.61
CA GLU A 78 -8.45 11.61 5.03
C GLU A 78 -9.23 11.01 3.85
N THR A 79 -10.55 10.88 4.00
CA THR A 79 -11.41 10.36 2.92
C THR A 79 -11.34 11.27 1.70
N LYS A 80 -11.48 12.58 1.91
CA LYS A 80 -11.43 13.58 0.84
C LYS A 80 -10.06 13.68 0.18
N LEU A 81 -8.98 13.49 0.94
CA LEU A 81 -7.62 13.48 0.40
C LEU A 81 -7.42 12.26 -0.51
N ASN A 82 -7.89 11.08 -0.11
CA ASN A 82 -7.83 9.89 -0.96
C ASN A 82 -8.66 10.04 -2.24
N GLU A 83 -9.86 10.64 -2.15
CA GLU A 83 -10.67 10.99 -3.33
C GLU A 83 -9.90 11.96 -4.24
N LEU A 84 -9.35 13.05 -3.69
CA LEU A 84 -8.58 14.03 -4.45
C LEU A 84 -7.33 13.44 -5.10
N VAL A 85 -6.65 12.47 -4.47
CA VAL A 85 -5.48 11.78 -5.04
C VAL A 85 -5.90 10.88 -6.20
N ASN A 86 -7.02 10.17 -6.07
CA ASN A 86 -7.54 9.31 -7.15
C ASN A 86 -8.11 10.14 -8.32
N GLU A 87 -8.79 11.24 -8.02
CA GLU A 87 -9.30 12.19 -9.01
C GLU A 87 -8.21 13.12 -9.55
N HIS A 88 -7.02 13.13 -8.94
CA HIS A 88 -5.94 13.99 -9.38
C HIS A 88 -5.57 13.62 -10.81
N GLU A 89 -5.68 14.59 -11.71
CA GLU A 89 -5.28 14.49 -13.12
C GLU A 89 -3.88 13.86 -13.30
N ILE A 90 -2.99 14.02 -12.31
CA ILE A 90 -1.67 13.37 -12.30
C ILE A 90 -1.79 11.85 -12.20
N THR A 91 -2.60 11.33 -11.28
CA THR A 91 -2.79 9.89 -11.10
C THR A 91 -3.43 9.28 -12.33
N LYS A 92 -4.45 9.95 -12.90
CA LYS A 92 -5.08 9.51 -14.14
C LYS A 92 -4.10 9.49 -15.32
N LYS A 93 -3.33 10.57 -15.52
CA LYS A 93 -2.28 10.62 -16.55
C LYS A 93 -1.20 9.58 -16.34
N ALA A 94 -0.83 9.28 -15.09
CA ALA A 94 0.13 8.23 -14.78
C ALA A 94 -0.41 6.84 -15.18
N TYR A 95 -1.69 6.56 -14.95
CA TYR A 95 -2.33 5.32 -15.41
C TYR A 95 -2.40 5.25 -16.94
N GLU A 96 -2.81 6.33 -17.62
CA GLU A 96 -2.84 6.40 -19.09
C GLU A 96 -1.43 6.15 -19.69
N GLN A 97 -0.39 6.79 -19.14
CA GLN A 97 0.99 6.56 -19.57
C GLN A 97 1.47 5.14 -19.29
N ALA A 98 1.11 4.56 -18.14
CA ALA A 98 1.48 3.19 -17.82
C ALA A 98 0.82 2.18 -18.77
N GLU A 99 -0.44 2.43 -19.15
CA GLU A 99 -1.16 1.63 -20.15
C GLU A 99 -0.50 1.76 -21.53
N GLU A 100 -0.18 2.97 -21.97
CA GLU A 100 0.54 3.23 -23.22
C GLU A 100 1.89 2.50 -23.26
N ILE A 101 2.72 2.64 -22.22
CA ILE A 101 4.02 1.95 -22.12
C ILE A 101 3.84 0.43 -22.21
N THR A 102 2.83 -0.11 -21.53
CA THR A 102 2.56 -1.54 -21.52
C THR A 102 2.13 -2.03 -22.90
N GLU A 103 1.30 -1.27 -23.60
CA GLU A 103 0.84 -1.64 -24.93
C GLU A 103 1.96 -1.56 -25.96
N THR A 104 2.75 -0.47 -25.95
CA THR A 104 3.96 -0.35 -26.77
C THR A 104 4.94 -1.49 -26.51
N ALA A 105 5.15 -1.86 -25.25
CA ALA A 105 6.04 -2.97 -24.90
C ALA A 105 5.54 -4.33 -25.44
N LYS A 106 4.22 -4.58 -25.41
CA LYS A 106 3.63 -5.78 -26.00
C LYS A 106 3.76 -5.79 -27.52
N GLU A 107 3.53 -4.65 -28.17
CA GLU A 107 3.68 -4.51 -29.62
C GLU A 107 5.12 -4.81 -30.05
N HIS A 108 6.10 -4.15 -29.43
CA HIS A 108 7.52 -4.42 -29.69
C HIS A 108 7.92 -5.87 -29.41
N SER A 109 7.41 -6.47 -28.33
CA SER A 109 7.65 -7.89 -28.04
C SER A 109 7.10 -8.81 -29.15
N ARG A 110 5.93 -8.47 -29.69
CA ARG A 110 5.31 -9.20 -30.80
C ARG A 110 6.12 -9.05 -32.08
N GLU A 111 6.53 -7.84 -32.42
CA GLU A 111 7.38 -7.55 -33.58
C GLU A 111 8.71 -8.29 -33.49
N MET A 112 9.40 -8.19 -32.35
CA MET A 112 10.67 -8.87 -32.13
C MET A 112 10.53 -10.40 -32.24
N ARG A 113 9.45 -10.98 -31.71
CA ARG A 113 9.17 -12.41 -31.85
C ARG A 113 8.90 -12.81 -33.30
N LEU A 114 8.20 -11.97 -34.06
CA LEU A 114 7.94 -12.21 -35.47
C LEU A 114 9.24 -12.15 -36.28
N GLY A 115 10.02 -11.08 -36.12
CA GLY A 115 11.30 -10.92 -36.79
C GLY A 115 12.30 -12.02 -36.43
N ALA A 116 12.33 -12.48 -35.18
CA ALA A 116 13.15 -13.62 -34.78
C ALA A 116 12.73 -14.94 -35.45
N ARG A 117 11.42 -15.14 -35.67
CA ARG A 117 10.91 -16.31 -36.41
C ARG A 117 11.24 -16.23 -37.89
N GLU A 118 11.04 -15.07 -38.51
CA GLU A 118 11.37 -14.84 -39.92
C GLU A 118 12.87 -15.06 -40.16
N TYR A 119 13.73 -14.52 -39.29
CA TYR A 119 15.16 -14.75 -39.35
C TYR A 119 15.53 -16.24 -39.19
N ALA A 120 14.91 -16.93 -38.23
CA ALA A 120 15.15 -18.36 -38.05
C ALA A 120 14.71 -19.18 -39.27
N ASP A 121 13.57 -18.83 -39.87
CA ASP A 121 13.06 -19.46 -41.10
C ASP A 121 14.01 -19.24 -42.29
N GLU A 122 14.52 -18.02 -42.46
CA GLU A 122 15.52 -17.70 -43.49
C GLU A 122 16.81 -18.52 -43.31
N ILE A 123 17.32 -18.64 -42.08
CA ILE A 123 18.50 -19.47 -41.80
C ILE A 123 18.21 -20.94 -42.10
N LEU A 124 17.04 -21.45 -41.73
CA LEU A 124 16.65 -22.83 -42.01
C LEU A 124 16.50 -23.09 -43.51
N ALA A 125 15.90 -22.17 -44.27
CA ALA A 125 15.79 -22.24 -45.72
C ALA A 125 17.17 -22.29 -46.39
N ASN A 126 18.10 -21.43 -45.96
CA ASN A 126 19.48 -21.46 -46.45
C ASN A 126 20.19 -22.79 -46.15
N VAL A 127 19.95 -23.37 -44.98
CA VAL A 127 20.49 -24.69 -44.62
C VAL A 127 19.86 -25.79 -45.48
N GLU A 128 18.55 -25.73 -45.73
CA GLU A 128 17.85 -26.68 -46.60
C GLU A 128 18.42 -26.65 -48.02
N ASP A 129 18.56 -25.45 -48.62
CA ASP A 129 19.14 -25.28 -49.95
C ASP A 129 20.58 -25.83 -50.04
N ALA A 130 21.39 -25.56 -49.01
CA ALA A 130 22.75 -26.07 -48.93
C ALA A 130 22.80 -27.61 -48.86
N LEU A 131 21.88 -28.22 -48.10
CA LEU A 131 21.77 -29.68 -48.01
C LEU A 131 21.30 -30.31 -49.32
N VAL A 132 20.33 -29.70 -50.00
CA VAL A 132 19.86 -30.14 -51.32
C VAL A 132 21.01 -30.10 -52.33
N SER A 133 21.76 -28.98 -52.39
CA SER A 133 22.91 -28.86 -53.29
C SER A 133 24.00 -29.90 -52.97
N LEU A 134 24.27 -30.15 -51.69
CA LEU A 134 25.24 -31.16 -51.27
C LEU A 134 24.80 -32.56 -51.71
N MET A 135 23.51 -32.91 -51.55
CA MET A 135 22.97 -34.18 -52.02
C MET A 135 23.09 -34.35 -53.54
N GLU A 136 22.81 -33.31 -54.31
CA GLU A 136 23.01 -33.33 -55.76
C GLU A 136 24.46 -33.57 -56.15
N GLN A 137 25.40 -32.87 -55.50
CA GLN A 137 26.83 -33.05 -55.72
C GLN A 137 27.28 -34.47 -55.39
N VAL A 138 26.83 -35.04 -54.27
CA VAL A 138 27.12 -36.42 -53.88
C VAL A 138 26.59 -37.40 -54.91
N ASN A 139 25.34 -37.24 -55.37
CA ASN A 139 24.74 -38.10 -56.40
C ASN A 139 25.51 -38.04 -57.73
N GLN A 140 25.94 -36.85 -58.14
CA GLN A 140 26.76 -36.68 -59.35
C GLN A 140 28.14 -37.35 -59.21
N GLN A 141 28.78 -37.23 -58.04
CA GLN A 141 30.05 -37.91 -57.78
C GLN A 141 29.90 -39.43 -57.77
N PHE A 142 28.85 -39.97 -57.15
CA PHE A 142 28.56 -41.40 -57.18
C PHE A 142 28.33 -41.91 -58.60
N SER A 143 27.53 -41.20 -59.40
CA SER A 143 27.29 -41.54 -60.81
C SER A 143 28.59 -41.56 -61.62
N SER A 144 29.46 -40.57 -61.41
CA SER A 144 30.77 -40.49 -62.08
C SER A 144 31.69 -41.64 -61.65
N PHE A 145 31.68 -41.98 -60.36
CA PHE A 145 32.43 -43.11 -59.82
C PHE A 145 31.95 -44.45 -60.40
N GLU A 146 30.63 -44.66 -60.51
CA GLU A 146 30.06 -45.84 -61.15
C GLU A 146 30.50 -45.97 -62.60
N GLN A 147 30.46 -44.88 -63.37
CA GLN A 147 30.95 -44.86 -64.76
C GLN A 147 32.44 -45.24 -64.85
N TYR A 148 33.28 -44.67 -63.97
CA TYR A 148 34.70 -44.99 -63.91
C TYR A 148 34.96 -46.48 -63.60
N MET A 149 34.21 -47.04 -62.65
CA MET A 149 34.29 -48.46 -62.30
C MET A 149 33.86 -49.35 -63.47
N GLN A 150 32.77 -49.02 -64.16
CA GLN A 150 32.31 -49.76 -65.35
C GLN A 150 33.35 -49.71 -66.47
N GLN A 151 33.95 -48.55 -66.74
CA GLN A 151 35.04 -48.41 -67.71
C GLN A 151 36.26 -49.27 -67.34
N THR A 152 36.66 -49.25 -66.07
CA THR A 152 37.78 -50.06 -65.58
C THR A 152 37.52 -51.55 -65.76
N ILE A 153 36.31 -52.02 -65.43
CA ILE A 153 35.89 -53.41 -65.65
C ILE A 153 35.94 -53.76 -67.14
N ALA A 154 35.44 -52.89 -68.02
CA ALA A 154 35.46 -53.10 -69.45
C ALA A 154 36.90 -53.23 -69.99
N ILE A 155 37.83 -52.37 -69.55
CA ILE A 155 39.25 -52.44 -69.90
C ILE A 155 39.86 -53.76 -69.42
N ILE A 156 39.62 -54.16 -68.17
CA ILE A 156 40.11 -55.45 -67.64
C ILE A 156 39.57 -56.62 -68.48
N HIS A 157 38.28 -56.58 -68.84
CA HIS A 157 37.67 -57.61 -69.67
C HIS A 157 38.31 -57.68 -71.06
N GLN A 158 38.54 -56.53 -71.69
CA GLN A 158 39.25 -56.43 -72.98
C GLN A 158 40.67 -56.98 -72.88
N ASN A 159 41.47 -56.53 -71.91
CA ASN A 159 42.85 -57.01 -71.71
C ASN A 159 42.90 -58.54 -71.53
N ARG A 160 41.93 -59.12 -70.81
CA ARG A 160 41.82 -60.58 -70.65
C ARG A 160 41.49 -61.31 -71.95
N GLN A 161 40.72 -60.71 -72.86
CA GLN A 161 40.42 -61.29 -74.17
C GLN A 161 41.64 -61.26 -75.08
N GLU A 162 42.37 -60.14 -75.12
CA GLU A 162 43.60 -59.99 -75.91
C GLU A 162 44.66 -61.02 -75.50
N LEU A 163 44.91 -61.19 -74.19
CA LEU A 163 45.83 -62.21 -73.67
C LEU A 163 45.45 -63.67 -74.01
N ARG A 164 44.18 -63.93 -74.33
CA ARG A 164 43.73 -65.25 -74.80
C ARG A 164 43.88 -65.41 -76.31
N GLY A 165 43.89 -64.32 -77.06
CA GLY A 165 44.05 -64.29 -78.52
C GLY A 165 45.51 -64.44 -78.96
N ASP A 166 46.47 -63.94 -78.18
CA ASP A 166 47.91 -63.97 -78.49
C ASP A 166 48.60 -65.32 -78.22
N ASN A 167 47.88 -66.32 -77.69
CA ASN A 167 48.41 -67.67 -77.43
C ASN A 167 48.18 -68.66 -78.59
N LYS A 168 48.19 -68.19 -79.85
CA LYS A 168 48.12 -69.05 -81.06
C LYS A 168 49.33 -68.88 -81.96
#